data_AF-A0A6P0YEY7-F1
#
_entry.id   AF-A0A6P0YEY7-F1
#
_cell.length_a   1.000
_cell.length_b   1.000
_cell.length_c   1.000
_cell.angle_alpha   90.00
_cell.angle_beta   90.00
_cell.angle_gamma   90.00
#
_symmetry.space_group_name_H-M   'P 1'
#
loop_
_entity.id
_entity.type
_entity.pdbx_description
1 polymer ?
#
loop_
_entity_poly.entity_id
_entity_poly.type
_entity_poly.pdbx_seq_one_letter_code
_entity_poly.pdbx_strand_id
1 'polypeptide(L)' 'EEVPSEGKVVEILQNIPVKLGAGRQEVSLINLLPMPCQSELIEVLAEFRADL' A
#
# COMPACT_ATOMS: atom_id res chain seq x y z
N GLU A 1 -13.49 10.04 8.91
CA GLU A 1 -12.23 10.13 8.15
C GLU A 1 -12.55 9.83 6.70
N GLU A 2 -11.96 10.54 5.74
CA GLU A 2 -12.20 10.27 4.32
C GLU A 2 -11.49 8.97 3.93
N VAL A 3 -12.22 8.04 3.30
CA VAL A 3 -11.63 6.81 2.79
C VAL A 3 -10.65 7.15 1.67
N PRO A 4 -9.39 6.70 1.73
CA PRO A 4 -8.39 7.05 0.73
C PRO A 4 -8.80 6.55 -0.66
N SER A 5 -8.51 7.34 -1.69
CA SER A 5 -8.62 6.89 -3.08
C SER A 5 -7.52 5.87 -3.41
N GLU A 6 -7.69 5.10 -4.49
CA GLU A 6 -6.67 4.17 -4.99
C GLU A 6 -5.31 4.85 -5.18
N GLY A 7 -5.28 6.02 -5.82
CA GLY A 7 -4.06 6.81 -5.97
C GLY A 7 -3.44 7.23 -4.64
N LYS A 8 -4.27 7.51 -3.62
CA LYS A 8 -3.79 7.82 -2.28
C LYS A 8 -3.20 6.59 -1.58
N VAL A 9 -3.78 5.40 -1.79
CA VAL A 9 -3.20 4.14 -1.30
C VAL A 9 -1.83 3.89 -1.92
N VAL A 10 -1.69 4.06 -3.23
CA VAL A 10 -0.40 3.93 -3.92
C VAL A 10 0.64 4.90 -3.34
N GLU A 11 0.26 6.16 -3.11
CA GLU A 11 1.12 7.17 -2.49
C GLU A 11 1.53 6.77 -1.06
N ILE A 12 0.60 6.25 -0.25
CA ILE A 12 0.89 5.75 1.10
C ILE A 12 1.91 4.61 1.04
N LEU A 13 1.68 3.61 0.19
CA LEU A 13 2.58 2.46 0.02
C LEU A 13 3.96 2.89 -0.48
N GLN A 14 4.03 3.90 -1.35
CA GLN A 14 5.28 4.50 -1.81
C GLN A 14 6.07 5.15 -0.69
N ASN A 15 5.40 5.79 0.26
CA ASN A 15 6.02 6.56 1.34
C ASN A 15 6.34 5.74 2.61
N ILE A 16 5.99 4.45 2.67
CA ILE A 16 6.37 3.60 3.80
C ILE A 16 7.78 3.02 3.55
N PRO A 17 8.80 3.44 4.32
CA PRO A 17 10.14 2.90 4.18
C PRO A 17 10.27 1.55 4.90
N VAL A 18 10.85 0.58 4.22
CA VAL A 18 11.18 -0.75 4.76
C VAL A 18 12.68 -0.91 4.82
N LYS A 19 13.18 -1.18 6.03
CA LYS A 19 14.60 -1.40 6.31
C LYS A 19 14.99 -2.84 5.97
N LEU A 20 15.95 -3.01 5.07
CA LEU A 20 16.51 -4.30 4.66
C LEU A 20 17.97 -4.44 5.12
N GLY A 21 18.44 -5.69 5.22
CA GLY A 21 19.84 -5.99 5.55
C GLY A 21 20.29 -5.39 6.88
N ALA A 22 19.47 -5.51 7.93
CA ALA A 22 19.68 -4.88 9.24
C ALA A 22 19.74 -3.34 9.20
N GLY A 23 19.00 -2.71 8.28
CA GLY A 23 18.91 -1.25 8.16
C GLY A 23 19.99 -0.62 7.29
N ARG A 24 20.75 -1.43 6.53
CA ARG A 24 21.76 -0.93 5.57
C ARG A 24 21.15 -0.35 4.30
N GLN A 25 19.91 -0.72 4.00
CA GLN A 25 19.16 -0.23 2.86
C GLN A 25 17.73 0.07 3.27
N GLU A 26 17.18 1.14 2.73
CA GLU A 26 15.74 1.44 2.81
C GLU A 26 15.14 1.36 1.42
N VAL A 27 14.00 0.68 1.31
CA VAL A 27 13.22 0.58 0.09
C VAL A 27 11.75 0.87 0.41
N SER A 28 11.03 1.42 -0.55
CA SER A 28 9.60 1.63 -0.41
C SER A 28 8.85 0.29 -0.30
N LEU A 29 7.83 0.23 0.54
CA LEU A 29 6.97 -0.95 0.68
C LEU A 29 6.35 -1.37 -0.65
N ILE A 30 5.94 -0.41 -1.50
CA ILE A 30 5.35 -0.74 -2.81
C ILE A 30 6.29 -1.58 -3.70
N ASN A 31 7.60 -1.40 -3.55
CA ASN A 31 8.62 -2.14 -4.33
C ASN A 31 8.83 -3.56 -3.81
N LEU A 32 8.30 -3.87 -2.62
CA LEU A 32 8.38 -5.19 -1.99
C LEU A 32 7.07 -5.97 -2.12
N LEU A 33 5.97 -5.30 -2.49
CA LEU A 33 4.68 -5.94 -2.66
C LEU A 33 4.58 -6.58 -4.04
N PRO A 34 4.31 -7.89 -4.13
CA PRO A 34 3.91 -8.52 -5.38
C PRO A 34 2.70 -7.79 -5.98
N MET A 35 2.65 -7.68 -7.30
CA MET A 35 1.52 -7.07 -8.03
C MET A 35 0.14 -7.58 -7.56
N PRO A 36 -0.08 -8.90 -7.34
CA PRO A 36 -1.37 -9.39 -6.84
C PRO A 36 -1.80 -8.79 -5.51
N CYS A 37 -0.87 -8.62 -4.57
CA CYS A 37 -1.17 -8.05 -3.25
C CYS A 37 -1.62 -6.58 -3.34
N GLN A 38 -1.15 -5.85 -4.36
CA GLN A 38 -1.61 -4.48 -4.60
C GLN A 38 -3.07 -4.48 -5.08
N SER A 39 -3.44 -5.39 -5.99
CA SER A 39 -4.82 -5.56 -6.45
C SER A 39 -5.76 -5.94 -5.30
N GLU A 40 -5.37 -6.92 -4.48
CA GLU A 40 -6.15 -7.35 -3.30
C GLU A 40 -6.41 -6.18 -2.33
N LEU A 41 -5.42 -5.30 -2.14
CA LEU A 41 -5.57 -4.12 -1.28
C LEU A 41 -6.61 -3.12 -1.82
N ILE A 42 -6.66 -2.96 -3.15
CA ILE A 42 -7.66 -2.10 -3.78
C ILE A 42 -9.05 -2.73 -3.72
N GLU A 43 -9.16 -4.06 -3.85
CA GLU A 43 -10.42 -4.79 -3.68
C GLU A 43 -10.98 -4.62 -2.26
N VAL A 44 -10.16 -4.83 -1.23
CA VAL A 44 -10.55 -4.62 0.18
C VAL A 44 -11.01 -3.18 0.43
N LEU A 45 -10.32 -2.19 -0.16
CA LEU A 45 -10.72 -0.79 -0.07
C LEU A 45 -12.09 -0.54 -0.73
N ALA A 46 -12.34 -1.18 -1.88
CA ALA A 46 -13.61 -1.06 -2.59
C ALA A 46 -14.77 -1.69 -1.79
N GLU A 47 -14.54 -2.88 -1.21
CA GLU A 47 -15.49 -3.54 -0.31
C GLU A 47 -15.83 -2.66 0.89
N PHE A 48 -14.81 -2.10 1.54
CA PHE A 48 -15.01 -1.18 2.66
C PHE A 48 -15.84 0.05 2.28
N ARG A 49 -15.69 0.58 1.06
CA ARG A 49 -16.51 1.70 0.56
C ARG A 49 -17.94 1.32 0.24
N ALA A 50 -18.20 0.06 -0.10
CA ALA A 50 -19.55 -0.42 -0.39
C ALA A 50 -20.37 -0.64 0.88
N ASP A 51 -19.71 -0.97 2.00
CA ASP A 51 -20.33 -1.18 3.30
C ASP A 51 -20.56 0.12 4.11
N LEU A 52 -20.07 1.27 3.60
CA LEU A 52 -20.28 2.61 4.16
C LEU A 52 -21.56 3.27 3.65
#